data_AF-A0A5C7EZV0-F1
#
_entry.id   AF-A0A5C7EZV0-F1
#
_cell.length_a   1.000
_cell.length_b   1.000
_cell.length_c   1.000
_cell.angle_alpha   90.00
_cell.angle_beta   90.00
_cell.angle_gamma   90.00
#
_symmetry.space_group_name_H-M   'P 1'
#
loop_
_entity.id
_entity.type
_entity.pdbx_description
1 polymer ?
#
loop_
_entity_poly.entity_id
_entity_poly.type
_entity_poly.pdbx_seq_one_letter_code
_entity_poly.pdbx_strand_id
1 'polypeptide(L)'
;MAKLTEEDHLLKSKIKIRMNNLLELKGLNQATYASEAYKDRQSVNRWFNENNMRGVSIYSINKFCKTINITLDIFFDDPLFQRNDLK
;
A
#
# COMPACT_ATOMS: atom_id res chain seq x y z
N MET A 1 3.44 -22.39 4.24
CA MET A 1 2.71 -21.30 3.54
C MET A 1 2.91 -21.53 2.05
N ALA A 2 1.87 -21.37 1.23
CA ALA A 2 2.02 -21.47 -0.22
C ALA A 2 3.03 -20.43 -0.71
N LYS A 3 3.86 -20.81 -1.70
CA LYS A 3 4.79 -19.89 -2.35
C LYS A 3 3.98 -18.84 -3.09
N LEU A 4 4.33 -17.56 -2.91
CA LEU A 4 3.71 -16.47 -3.66
C LEU A 4 3.97 -16.68 -5.15
N THR A 5 2.94 -16.42 -5.95
CA THR A 5 3.04 -16.40 -7.42
C THR A 5 3.64 -15.09 -7.89
N GLU A 6 4.09 -15.04 -9.14
CA GLU A 6 4.53 -13.78 -9.75
C GLU A 6 3.42 -12.72 -9.76
N GLU A 7 2.16 -13.14 -9.93
CA GLU A 7 1.00 -12.25 -9.84
C GLU A 7 0.84 -11.65 -8.43
N ASP A 8 1.06 -12.45 -7.39
CA ASP A 8 1.03 -11.96 -6.00
C ASP A 8 2.15 -10.93 -5.76
N HIS A 9 3.34 -11.18 -6.30
CA HIS A 9 4.47 -10.25 -6.23
C HIS A 9 4.17 -8.93 -6.96
N LEU A 10 3.56 -9.01 -8.14
CA LEU A 10 3.15 -7.85 -8.94
C LEU A 10 2.08 -7.03 -8.22
N LEU A 11 1.02 -7.67 -7.71
CA LEU A 11 -0.05 -7.02 -6.97
C LEU A 11 0.50 -6.31 -5.73
N LYS A 12 1.38 -6.97 -4.99
CA LYS A 12 2.06 -6.38 -3.84
C LYS A 12 2.88 -5.15 -4.22
N SER A 13 3.60 -5.19 -5.33
CA SER A 13 4.36 -4.03 -5.83
C SER A 13 3.42 -2.86 -6.15
N LYS A 14 2.34 -3.11 -6.90
CA LYS A 14 1.30 -2.12 -7.23
C LYS A 14 0.71 -1.45 -5.98
N ILE A 15 0.39 -2.24 -4.95
CA ILE A 15 -0.12 -1.72 -3.68
C ILE A 15 0.90 -0.77 -3.02
N LYS A 16 2.18 -1.14 -2.98
CA LYS A 16 3.23 -0.28 -2.39
C LYS A 16 3.39 1.02 -3.17
N ILE A 17 3.44 0.94 -4.50
CA ILE A 17 3.52 2.11 -5.38
C ILE A 17 2.32 3.04 -5.10
N ARG A 18 1.10 2.49 -5.07
CA ARG A 18 -0.11 3.29 -4.79
C ARG A 18 -0.06 3.97 -3.42
N MET A 19 0.39 3.27 -2.37
CA MET A 19 0.54 3.86 -1.05
C MET A 19 1.54 5.02 -1.04
N ASN A 20 2.69 4.88 -1.72
CA ASN A 20 3.68 5.95 -1.84
C ASN A 20 3.12 7.15 -2.61
N ASN A 21 2.49 6.93 -3.77
CA ASN A 21 1.89 7.99 -4.57
C ASN A 21 0.86 8.80 -3.76
N LEU A 22 0.03 8.12 -2.96
CA LEU A 22 -0.97 8.77 -2.10
C LEU A 22 -0.35 9.59 -0.97
N LEU A 23 0.79 9.16 -0.42
CA LEU A 23 1.54 9.96 0.56
C LEU A 23 2.14 11.21 -0.09
N GLU A 24 2.78 11.06 -1.25
CA GLU A 24 3.38 12.17 -2.00
C GLU A 24 2.33 13.22 -2.38
N LEU A 25 1.16 12.80 -2.85
CA LEU A 25 0.03 13.69 -3.16
C LEU A 25 -0.47 14.48 -1.94
N LYS A 26 -0.30 13.92 -0.73
CA LYS A 26 -0.66 14.59 0.53
C LYS A 26 0.49 15.42 1.12
N GLY A 27 1.64 15.47 0.45
CA GLY A 27 2.85 16.11 0.97
C GLY A 27 3.45 15.39 2.17
N LEU A 28 3.09 14.13 2.39
CA LEU A 28 3.60 13.30 3.48
C LEU A 28 4.71 12.41 2.95
N ASN A 29 5.74 12.18 3.76
CA ASN A 29 6.67 11.09 3.53
C ASN A 29 6.36 9.94 4.51
N GLN A 30 6.95 8.77 4.26
CA GLN A 30 6.71 7.58 5.08
C GLN A 30 7.02 7.82 6.57
N ALA A 31 8.04 8.61 6.88
CA ALA A 31 8.41 8.93 8.26
C ALA A 31 7.38 9.84 8.94
N THR A 32 6.87 10.86 8.23
CA THR A 32 5.79 11.74 8.69
C THR A 32 4.53 10.92 8.92
N TYR A 33 4.14 10.09 7.95
CA TYR A 33 3.00 9.20 8.07
C TYR A 33 3.15 8.22 9.25
N ALA A 34 4.34 7.64 9.46
CA ALA A 34 4.61 6.76 10.61
C ALA A 34 4.51 7.50 11.95
N SER A 35 4.89 8.78 11.98
CA SER A 35 4.76 9.61 13.18
C SER A 35 3.32 10.00 13.48
N GLU A 36 2.55 10.38 12.46
CA GLU A 36 1.14 10.78 12.56
C GLU A 36 0.18 9.60 12.76
N ALA A 37 0.57 8.40 12.32
CA ALA A 37 -0.23 7.21 12.55
C ALA A 37 -0.27 6.80 14.05
N TYR A 38 0.52 7.45 14.92
CA TYR A 38 0.62 7.36 16.40
C TYR A 38 0.70 5.96 17.05
N LYS A 39 0.39 4.87 16.36
CA LYS A 39 0.10 3.56 16.96
C LYS A 39 0.84 2.38 16.35
N ASP A 40 1.48 2.51 15.18
CA ASP A 40 2.14 1.33 14.57
C ASP A 40 3.28 1.64 13.58
N ARG A 41 4.31 2.37 14.04
CA ARG A 41 5.53 2.63 13.23
C ARG A 41 6.16 1.35 12.66
N GLN A 42 6.08 0.25 13.41
CA GLN A 42 6.63 -1.03 12.98
C GLN A 42 5.83 -1.64 11.82
N SER A 43 4.50 -1.57 11.84
CA SER A 43 3.72 -2.03 10.70
C SER A 43 3.85 -1.10 9.50
N VAL A 44 3.89 0.22 9.72
CA VAL A 44 4.14 1.18 8.64
C VAL A 44 5.47 0.89 7.95
N ASN A 45 6.56 0.77 8.70
CA ASN A 45 7.87 0.40 8.14
C ASN A 45 7.81 -0.94 7.39
N ARG A 46 7.02 -1.91 7.88
CA ARG A 46 6.84 -3.19 7.18
C ARG A 46 6.06 -3.09 5.88
N TRP A 47 5.11 -2.16 5.77
CA TRP A 47 4.31 -1.98 4.55
C TRP A 47 5.15 -1.40 3.42
N PHE A 48 5.99 -0.42 3.75
CA PHE A 48 6.80 0.30 2.77
C PHE A 48 8.17 -0.33 2.49
N ASN A 49 8.66 -1.24 3.35
CA ASN A 49 9.93 -1.91 3.12
C ASN A 49 9.88 -2.84 1.90
N GLU A 50 10.68 -2.53 0.88
CA GLU A 50 10.82 -3.31 -0.36
C GLU A 50 11.35 -4.73 -0.13
N ASN A 51 12.26 -4.89 0.83
CA ASN A 51 12.87 -6.17 1.21
C ASN A 51 11.94 -7.07 2.04
N ASN A 52 10.81 -6.55 2.52
CA ASN A 52 9.86 -7.37 3.27
C ASN A 52 9.06 -8.24 2.29
N MET A 53 9.19 -9.56 2.43
CA MET A 53 8.45 -10.55 1.63
C MET A 53 6.93 -10.54 1.88
N ARG A 54 6.45 -9.99 3.00
CA ARG A 54 5.02 -9.98 3.32
C ARG A 54 4.27 -8.88 2.55
N GLY A 55 3.11 -9.24 1.99
CA GLY A 55 2.17 -8.27 1.44
C GLY A 55 1.44 -7.49 2.52
N VAL A 56 0.81 -6.39 2.13
CA VAL A 56 -0.07 -5.60 3.01
C VAL A 56 -1.48 -6.18 2.92
N SER A 57 -2.10 -6.48 4.06
CA SER A 57 -3.48 -7.00 4.08
C SER A 57 -4.50 -5.89 3.78
N ILE A 58 -5.69 -6.27 3.31
CA ILE A 58 -6.78 -5.32 3.08
C ILE A 58 -7.14 -4.48 4.32
N TYR A 59 -7.03 -5.07 5.51
CA TYR A 59 -7.25 -4.37 6.79
C TYR A 59 -6.23 -3.26 7.04
N SER A 60 -4.96 -3.52 6.69
CA SER A 60 -3.89 -2.54 6.78
C SER A 60 -4.06 -1.42 5.75
N ILE A 61 -4.44 -1.77 4.51
CA ILE A 61 -4.77 -0.78 3.47
C ILE A 61 -5.94 0.11 3.94
N ASN A 62 -6.98 -0.46 4.53
CA ASN A 62 -8.12 0.31 5.06
C ASN A 62 -7.69 1.28 6.16
N LYS A 63 -6.83 0.84 7.09
CA LYS A 63 -6.27 1.72 8.13
C LYS A 63 -5.48 2.87 7.51
N PHE A 64 -4.66 2.57 6.50
CA PHE A 64 -3.93 3.58 5.75
C PHE A 64 -4.86 4.61 5.11
N CYS A 65 -5.89 4.14 4.39
CA CYS A 65 -6.88 4.99 3.74
C CYS A 65 -7.55 5.95 4.74
N LYS A 66 -7.95 5.45 5.92
CA LYS A 66 -8.54 6.25 6.98
C LYS A 66 -7.59 7.34 7.50
N THR A 67 -6.30 7.06 7.61
CA THR A 67 -5.31 8.05 8.07
C THR A 67 -5.13 9.20 7.08
N ILE A 68 -5.19 8.94 5.77
CA ILE A 68 -5.08 9.99 4.73
C ILE A 68 -6.44 10.51 4.23
N ASN A 69 -7.53 10.15 4.94
CA ASN A 69 -8.91 10.54 4.68
C ASN A 69 -9.42 10.19 3.26
N ILE A 70 -9.18 8.94 2.82
CA ILE A 70 -9.80 8.35 1.62
C ILE A 70 -10.49 7.03 1.97
N THR A 71 -11.28 6.52 1.04
CA THR A 71 -11.93 5.21 1.14
C THR A 71 -11.17 4.13 0.34
N LEU A 72 -11.51 2.86 0.58
CA LEU A 72 -10.86 1.72 -0.09
C LEU A 72 -11.14 1.68 -1.59
N ASP A 73 -12.33 2.09 -2.02
CA ASP A 73 -12.70 2.21 -3.43
C ASP A 73 -11.79 3.20 -4.16
N ILE A 74 -11.59 4.40 -3.60
CA ILE A 74 -10.66 5.41 -4.14
C ILE A 74 -9.21 4.89 -4.17
N PHE A 75 -8.83 4.04 -3.21
CA PHE A 75 -7.49 3.46 -3.21
C PHE A 75 -7.25 2.57 -4.43
N PHE A 76 -8.21 1.69 -4.76
CA PHE A 76 -8.09 0.74 -5.87
C PHE A 76 -8.56 1.29 -7.21
N ASP A 77 -9.25 2.44 -7.23
CA ASP A 77 -9.55 3.21 -8.45
C ASP A 77 -8.28 3.94 -8.94
N ASP A 78 -7.33 3.16 -9.42
CA ASP A 78 -6.06 3.64 -9.97
C ASP A 78 -5.68 2.79 -11.21
N PRO A 79 -5.11 3.41 -12.27
CA PRO A 79 -4.67 2.69 -13.47
C PRO A 79 -3.74 1.50 -13.18
N LEU A 80 -3.00 1.49 -12.08
CA LEU A 80 -2.16 0.36 -11.66
C LEU A 80 -2.97 -0.94 -11.50
N PHE A 81 -4.24 -0.86 -11.11
CA PHE A 81 -5.11 -2.02 -10.87
C PHE A 81 -6.04 -2.35 -12.05
N GLN A 82 -6.01 -1.55 -13.11
CA GLN A 82 -6.78 -1.82 -14.32
C GLN A 82 -6.06 -2.90 -15.15
N ARG A 83 -6.79 -3.90 -15.65
CA ARG A 83 -6.24 -4.97 -16.49
C ARG A 83 -5.76 -4.40 -17.83
N ASN A 84 -4.46 -4.39 -18.07
CA ASN A 84 -3.90 -4.17 -19.42
C ASN A 84 -3.50 -5.49 -20.14
N ASP A 85 -3.80 -6.65 -19.55
CA ASP A 85 -3.27 -7.95 -20.01
C ASP A 85 -4.32 -8.88 -20.64
N LEU A 86 -5.35 -8.31 -21.28
CA LEU A 86 -6.17 -9.06 -22.24
C LEU A 86 -5.79 -8.62 -23.66
N LYS A 87 -4.70 -9.20 -24.16
CA LYS A 87 -4.43 -9.32 -25.60
C LYS A 87 -4.58 -10.78 -26.00
#